data_AF-A0AA86TT86-F1
#
_entry.id   AF-A0AA86TT86-F1
#
_cell.length_a   1.000
_cell.length_b   1.000
_cell.length_c   1.000
_cell.angle_alpha   90.00
_cell.angle_beta   90.00
_cell.angle_gamma   90.00
#
_symmetry.space_group_name_H-M   'P 1'
#
loop_
_entity.id
_entity.type
_entity.pdbx_description
1 polymer ?
#
loop_
_entity_poly.entity_id
_entity_poly.type
_entity_poly.pdbx_seq_one_letter_code
_entity_poly.pdbx_strand_id
1 'polypeptide(L)'
;MLLILLSLQTVKRLGGYDDELLKNIDKKIVTLLDSTIKSKYSTEKYEITGVQRQIVAGTNFMFQISFVDQKGENKKAEIVIWQKLNSELKLTKANILE
;
A
#
# COMPACT_ATOMS: atom_id res chain seq x y z
N MET A 1 14.34 16.28 15.39
CA MET A 1 13.12 15.66 14.84
C MET A 1 13.38 14.16 14.74
N LEU A 2 12.82 13.36 15.64
CA LEU A 2 13.10 11.92 15.73
C LEU A 2 12.16 11.17 14.77
N LEU A 3 12.68 10.70 13.63
CA LEU A 3 11.92 9.82 12.74
C LEU A 3 11.91 8.42 13.36
N ILE A 4 10.78 8.02 13.94
CA ILE A 4 10.55 6.63 14.33
C ILE A 4 10.15 5.88 13.05
N LEU A 5 11.12 5.25 12.38
CA LEU A 5 10.84 4.25 11.35
C LEU A 5 10.34 2.99 12.06
N LEU A 6 9.04 2.71 11.95
CA LEU A 6 8.52 1.40 12.29
C LEU A 6 8.93 0.41 11.19
N SER A 7 9.54 -0.70 11.63
CA SER A 7 10.24 -1.71 10.84
C SER A 7 9.46 -2.22 9.62
N LEU A 8 10.18 -2.38 8.51
CA LEU A 8 9.73 -3.04 7.29
C LEU A 8 9.61 -4.55 7.52
N GLN A 9 8.41 -5.12 7.39
CA GLN A 9 8.21 -6.57 7.38
C GLN A 9 7.94 -7.04 5.95
N THR A 10 8.67 -8.07 5.51
CA THR A 10 8.54 -8.67 4.17
C THR A 10 7.99 -10.08 4.34
N VAL A 11 6.84 -10.36 3.73
CA VAL A 11 6.23 -11.70 3.69
C VAL A 11 5.82 -11.98 2.25
N LYS A 12 6.08 -13.21 1.76
CA LYS A 12 5.79 -13.66 0.39
C LYS A 12 4.54 -14.54 0.37
N ARG A 13 3.49 -14.18 -0.36
CA ARG A 13 2.44 -15.08 -0.88
C ARG A 13 1.73 -14.55 -2.14
N LEU A 14 1.58 -15.44 -3.12
CA LEU A 14 0.75 -15.26 -4.31
C LEU A 14 -0.75 -15.35 -3.96
N GLY A 15 -1.48 -14.24 -4.11
CA GLY A 15 -2.94 -14.28 -4.32
C GLY A 15 -3.85 -14.06 -3.12
N GLY A 16 -3.46 -13.25 -2.13
CA GLY A 16 -4.37 -12.85 -1.06
C GLY A 16 -3.75 -11.81 -0.14
N TYR A 17 -4.59 -10.99 0.49
CA TYR A 17 -4.18 -10.08 1.54
C TYR A 17 -3.47 -10.85 2.65
N ASP A 18 -2.27 -10.40 3.03
CA ASP A 18 -1.66 -10.85 4.28
C ASP A 18 -2.45 -10.22 5.44
N ASP A 19 -3.38 -11.01 5.97
CA ASP A 19 -4.31 -10.61 7.01
C ASP A 19 -3.58 -10.14 8.28
N GLU A 20 -2.30 -10.50 8.45
CA GLU A 20 -1.46 -10.07 9.57
C GLU A 20 -0.89 -8.65 9.36
N LEU A 21 -0.38 -8.35 8.15
CA LEU A 21 0.15 -7.02 7.80
C LEU A 21 -0.95 -5.94 7.79
N LEU A 22 -2.17 -6.34 7.43
CA LEU A 22 -3.33 -5.44 7.36
C LEU A 22 -4.26 -5.52 8.57
N LYS A 23 -4.04 -6.45 9.51
CA LYS A 23 -4.94 -6.71 10.66
C LYS A 23 -5.33 -5.46 11.43
N ASN A 24 -4.41 -4.49 11.46
CA ASN A 24 -4.51 -3.25 12.24
C ASN A 24 -4.63 -2.00 11.35
N ILE A 25 -5.00 -2.16 10.07
CA ILE A 25 -5.25 -1.06 9.13
C ILE A 25 -6.75 -0.93 8.92
N ASP A 26 -7.24 0.31 8.93
CA ASP A 26 -8.64 0.61 8.67
C ASP A 26 -9.07 0.06 7.30
N LYS A 27 -10.19 -0.67 7.26
CA LYS A 27 -10.76 -1.24 6.03
C LYS A 27 -10.92 -0.20 4.93
N LYS A 28 -11.23 1.05 5.26
CA LYS A 28 -11.36 2.14 4.28
C LYS A 28 -10.06 2.40 3.52
N ILE A 29 -8.92 2.28 4.20
CA ILE A 29 -7.59 2.44 3.59
C ILE A 29 -7.33 1.28 2.63
N VAL A 30 -7.66 0.05 3.04
CA VAL A 30 -7.52 -1.15 2.22
C VAL A 30 -8.41 -1.06 0.97
N THR A 31 -9.65 -0.60 1.10
CA THR A 31 -10.55 -0.39 -0.04
C THR A 31 -10.02 0.68 -1.01
N LEU A 32 -9.45 1.77 -0.49
CA LEU A 32 -8.84 2.81 -1.34
C LEU A 32 -7.57 2.31 -2.04
N LEU A 33 -6.76 1.50 -1.36
CA LEU A 33 -5.60 0.85 -1.96
C LEU A 33 -6.02 -0.05 -3.12
N ASP A 34 -6.98 -0.94 -2.90
CA ASP A 34 -7.49 -1.88 -3.91
C ASP A 34 -8.03 -1.16 -5.15
N SER A 35 -8.86 -0.13 -4.96
CA SER A 35 -9.41 0.67 -6.05
C SER A 35 -8.33 1.43 -6.81
N THR A 36 -7.29 1.92 -6.11
CA THR A 36 -6.14 2.58 -6.74
C THR A 36 -5.36 1.61 -7.60
N ILE A 37 -5.11 0.39 -7.13
CA ILE A 37 -4.33 -0.61 -7.88
C ILE A 37 -5.07 -1.04 -9.14
N LYS A 38 -6.36 -1.38 -9.01
CA LYS A 38 -7.20 -1.81 -10.14
C LYS A 38 -7.33 -0.72 -11.19
N SER A 39 -7.57 0.52 -10.77
CA SER A 39 -7.74 1.65 -11.71
C SER A 39 -6.43 2.08 -12.37
N LYS A 40 -5.32 2.13 -11.62
CA LYS A 40 -4.06 2.70 -12.11
C LYS A 40 -3.18 1.70 -12.86
N TYR A 41 -3.17 0.44 -12.42
CA TYR A 41 -2.29 -0.59 -12.98
C TYR A 41 -3.04 -1.65 -13.78
N SER A 42 -4.38 -1.52 -13.89
CA SER A 42 -5.24 -2.43 -14.66
C SER A 42 -4.99 -3.91 -14.32
N THR A 43 -4.79 -4.19 -13.03
CA THR A 43 -4.52 -5.53 -12.52
C THR A 43 -5.47 -5.86 -11.36
N GLU A 44 -6.00 -7.07 -11.38
CA GLU A 44 -6.81 -7.63 -10.30
C GLU A 44 -5.99 -8.47 -9.31
N LYS A 45 -4.75 -8.80 -9.68
CA LYS A 45 -3.87 -9.68 -8.91
C LYS A 45 -2.60 -8.92 -8.54
N TYR A 46 -2.46 -8.66 -7.25
CA TYR A 46 -1.28 -8.04 -6.67
C TYR A 46 -0.98 -8.66 -5.31
N GLU A 47 0.24 -8.44 -4.85
CA GLU A 47 0.74 -8.85 -3.55
C GLU A 47 1.24 -7.59 -2.83
N ILE A 48 0.87 -7.44 -1.56
CA ILE A 48 1.45 -6.40 -0.70
C ILE A 48 2.73 -6.98 -0.11
N THR A 49 3.86 -6.41 -0.50
CA THR A 49 5.20 -6.88 -0.12
C THR A 49 5.79 -6.12 1.06
N GLY A 50 5.18 -4.99 1.42
CA GLY A 50 5.59 -4.19 2.57
C GLY A 50 4.56 -3.13 2.93
N VAL A 51 4.47 -2.85 4.23
CA VAL A 51 3.68 -1.75 4.76
C VAL A 51 4.55 -0.96 5.73
N GLN A 52 4.53 0.37 5.60
CA GLN A 52 5.12 1.28 6.57
C GLN A 52 4.10 2.32 7.01
N ARG A 53 4.18 2.71 8.28
CA ARG A 53 3.35 3.76 8.88
C ARG A 53 4.24 4.90 9.35
N GLN A 54 3.87 6.12 8.99
CA GLN A 54 4.57 7.33 9.45
C GLN A 54 3.55 8.32 10.01
N ILE A 55 3.71 8.69 11.29
CA ILE A 55 2.88 9.70 11.95
C ILE A 55 3.38 11.10 11.56
N VAL A 56 2.46 11.95 11.12
CA VAL A 56 2.67 13.35 10.70
C VAL A 56 1.50 14.21 11.25
N ALA A 57 1.06 15.26 10.55
CA ALA A 57 -0.24 15.91 10.80
C ALA A 57 -1.42 15.02 10.35
N GLY A 58 -1.45 13.77 10.82
CA GLY A 58 -2.21 12.66 10.28
C GLY A 58 -1.32 11.40 10.24
N THR A 59 -1.65 10.43 9.38
CA THR A 59 -0.87 9.21 9.22
C THR A 59 -0.65 8.90 7.75
N ASN A 60 0.59 8.73 7.33
CA ASN A 60 0.92 8.13 6.04
C ASN A 60 0.98 6.61 6.19
N PHE A 61 0.27 5.93 5.30
CA PHE A 61 0.37 4.49 5.07
C PHE A 61 1.03 4.29 3.71
N MET A 62 2.25 3.76 3.74
CA MET A 62 3.01 3.47 2.54
C MET A 62 2.99 1.97 2.27
N PHE A 63 2.48 1.60 1.10
CA PHE A 63 2.33 0.23 0.65
C PHE A 63 3.31 -0.02 -0.49
N GLN A 64 4.08 -1.08 -0.37
CA GLN A 64 4.85 -1.64 -1.47
C GLN A 64 4.10 -2.84 -2.01
N ILE A 65 3.86 -2.86 -3.32
CA ILE A 65 3.14 -3.93 -3.99
C ILE A 65 3.96 -4.52 -5.13
N SER A 66 3.71 -5.79 -5.43
CA SER A 66 4.14 -6.44 -6.67
C SER A 66 2.93 -6.97 -7.43
N PHE A 67 2.95 -6.83 -8.74
CA PHE A 67 1.88 -7.31 -9.62
C PHE A 67 2.44 -7.69 -10.99
N VAL A 68 1.65 -8.44 -11.75
CA VAL A 68 1.93 -8.73 -13.16
C VAL A 68 1.12 -7.75 -14.00
N ASP A 69 1.78 -7.03 -14.90
CA ASP A 69 1.11 -6.12 -15.82
C ASP A 69 0.46 -6.86 -17.00
N GLN A 70 -0.23 -6.12 -17.88
CA GLN A 70 -0.90 -6.69 -19.06
C GLN A 70 0.06 -7.35 -20.06
N LYS A 71 1.36 -7.08 -19.97
CA LYS A 71 2.40 -7.67 -20.83
C LYS A 71 3.02 -8.93 -20.20
N GLY A 72 2.57 -9.32 -19.01
CA GLY A 72 3.15 -10.45 -18.28
C GLY A 72 4.42 -10.11 -17.51
N GLU A 73 4.77 -8.82 -17.40
CA GLU A 73 5.98 -8.39 -16.69
C GLU A 73 5.69 -8.19 -15.20
N ASN A 74 6.60 -8.67 -14.35
CA ASN A 74 6.54 -8.38 -12.92
C ASN A 74 6.93 -6.92 -12.68
N LYS A 75 6.01 -6.16 -12.11
CA LYS A 75 6.21 -4.77 -11.70
C LYS A 75 6.11 -4.64 -10.19
N LYS A 76 6.79 -3.62 -9.66
CA LYS A 76 6.65 -3.19 -8.27
C LYS A 76 6.11 -1.76 -8.26
N ALA A 77 5.33 -1.42 -7.24
CA ALA A 77 4.86 -0.06 -7.06
C ALA A 77 4.83 0.33 -5.59
N GLU A 78 4.93 1.64 -5.36
CA GLU A 78 4.75 2.26 -4.06
C GLU A 78 3.51 3.15 -4.09
N ILE A 79 2.60 2.91 -3.16
CA ILE A 79 1.36 3.67 -2.98
C ILE A 79 1.38 4.28 -1.58
N VAL A 80 1.14 5.59 -1.50
CA VAL A 80 1.03 6.30 -0.22
C VAL A 80 -0.38 6.84 -0.07
N ILE A 81 -1.07 6.39 0.96
CA ILE A 81 -2.37 6.88 1.38
C ILE A 81 -2.17 7.68 2.67
N TRP A 82 -2.59 8.94 2.66
CA TRP A 82 -2.59 9.79 3.83
C TRP A 82 -3.96 9.81 4.47
N GLN A 83 -4.01 9.54 5.76
CA GLN A 83 -5.19 9.66 6.61
C GLN A 83 -5.05 10.93 7.46
N LYS A 84 -5.98 11.87 7.30
CA LYS A 84 -6.10 13.03 8.19
C LYS A 84 -6.59 12.60 9.57
N LEU A 85 -6.38 13.48 10.56
CA LEU A 85 -6.87 13.28 11.94
C LEU A 85 -8.39 13.13 12.05
N ASN A 86 -9.16 13.65 11.10
CA ASN A 86 -10.62 13.50 11.01
C ASN A 86 -11.06 12.25 10.22
N SER A 87 -10.15 11.31 9.97
CA SER A 87 -10.38 10.07 9.22
C SER A 87 -10.67 10.23 7.72
N GLU A 88 -10.49 11.43 7.14
CA GLU A 88 -10.51 11.63 5.70
C GLU A 88 -9.26 10.99 5.06
N LEU A 89 -9.44 10.32 3.91
CA LEU A 89 -8.37 9.62 3.20
C LEU A 89 -8.02 10.33 1.89
N LYS A 90 -6.72 10.39 1.58
CA LYS A 90 -6.20 10.96 0.34
C LYS A 90 -5.09 10.11 -0.23
N LEU A 91 -5.21 9.74 -1.50
CA LEU A 91 -4.09 9.19 -2.26
C LEU A 91 -3.05 10.29 -2.49
N THR A 92 -1.82 10.05 -2.02
CA THR A 92 -0.74 11.05 -2.08
C THR A 92 0.35 10.67 -3.07
N LYS A 93 0.60 9.36 -3.26
CA LYS A 93 1.57 8.84 -4.22
C LYS A 93 1.10 7.48 -4.75
N ALA A 94 1.40 7.18 -6.01
CA ALA A 94 1.21 5.85 -6.60
C ALA A 94 2.15 5.70 -7.80
N ASN A 95 3.36 5.20 -7.60
CA ASN A 95 4.41 5.18 -8.62
C ASN A 95 4.93 3.76 -8.81
N ILE A 96 5.27 3.40 -10.05
CA ILE A 96 6.03 2.18 -10.33
C ILE A 96 7.46 2.38 -9.83
N LEU A 97 8.01 1.34 -9.19
CA LEU A 97 9.41 1.27 -8.80
C LEU A 97 10.14 0.59 -9.96
N GLU A 98 10.97 1.36 -10.68
CA GLU A 98 11.81 0.86 -11.79
C GLU A 98 12.93 -0.07 -11.30
#